data_AF-A0A7V2N186-F1
#
_entry.id   AF-A0A7V2N186-F1
#
_cell.length_a   1.000
_cell.length_b   1.000
_cell.length_c   1.000
_cell.angle_alpha   90.00
_cell.angle_beta   90.00
_cell.angle_gamma   90.00
#
_symmetry.space_group_name_H-M   'P 1'
#
loop_
_entity.id
_entity.type
_entity.pdbx_description
1 polymer ?
#
loop_
_entity_poly.entity_id
_entity_poly.type
_entity_poly.pdbx_seq_one_letter_code
_entity_poly.pdbx_strand_id
1 'polypeptide(L)'
;MNPPLRKTTILLAACFAVLAAPCLYAMLAGPGQLVHREASLYSSIFVYRNGSVMTLQFGRRPTAPIQSQVDLDEPARHMLEYTKLTFCGLLYQPEPRRALVLG
;
A
#
# COMPACT_ATOMS: atom_id res chain seq x y z
N MET A 1 27.19 -0.33 46.57
CA MET A 1 27.59 -0.80 45.22
C MET A 1 26.35 -1.34 44.51
N ASN A 2 25.59 -0.48 43.83
CA ASN A 2 24.40 -0.89 43.06
C ASN A 2 24.82 -1.14 41.60
N PRO A 3 24.42 -2.26 40.97
CA PRO A 3 25.16 -2.81 39.84
C PRO A 3 24.86 -2.09 38.52
N PRO A 4 25.83 -2.05 37.59
CA PRO A 4 25.69 -1.45 36.25
C PRO A 4 24.63 -2.16 35.38
N LEU A 5 24.22 -3.37 35.74
CA LEU A 5 23.33 -4.25 34.98
C LEU A 5 21.94 -3.66 34.72
N ARG A 6 21.41 -2.84 35.65
CA ARG A 6 20.09 -2.21 35.53
C ARG A 6 20.07 -1.07 34.51
N LYS A 7 21.20 -0.40 34.29
CA LYS A 7 21.31 0.66 33.28
C LYS A 7 21.40 0.07 31.88
N THR A 8 22.12 -1.04 31.72
CA THR A 8 22.28 -1.74 30.44
C THR A 8 20.96 -2.35 29.95
N THR A 9 20.17 -2.95 30.84
CA THR A 9 18.85 -3.50 30.48
C THR A 9 17.85 -2.40 30.11
N ILE A 10 17.87 -1.25 30.79
CA ILE A 10 17.05 -0.09 30.43
C ILE A 10 17.47 0.47 29.05
N LEU A 11 18.77 0.56 28.78
CA LEU A 11 19.28 1.01 27.46
C LEU A 11 18.89 0.04 26.34
N LEU A 12 19.00 -1.26 26.56
CA LEU A 12 18.59 -2.28 25.59
C LEU A 12 17.08 -2.25 25.32
N ALA A 13 16.25 -2.11 26.36
CA ALA A 13 14.80 -2.00 26.20
C ALA A 13 14.40 -0.71 25.46
N ALA A 14 15.05 0.42 25.76
CA ALA A 14 14.82 1.67 25.05
C ALA A 14 15.23 1.57 23.57
N CYS A 15 16.35 0.91 23.27
CA CYS A 15 16.80 0.70 21.90
C CYS A 15 15.83 -0.19 21.11
N PHE A 16 15.31 -1.25 21.73
CA PHE A 16 14.30 -2.11 21.12
C PHE A 16 12.98 -1.36 20.85
N ALA A 17 12.53 -0.51 21.77
CA ALA A 17 11.32 0.29 21.59
C ALA A 17 11.46 1.30 20.43
N VAL A 18 12.63 1.96 20.30
CA VAL A 18 12.93 2.87 19.20
C VAL A 18 12.95 2.15 17.84
N LEU A 19 13.47 0.93 17.78
CA LEU A 19 13.50 0.13 16.56
C LEU A 19 12.12 -0.46 16.18
N ALA A 20 11.27 -0.74 17.17
CA ALA A 20 9.93 -1.31 16.93
C ALA A 20 8.89 -0.26 16.49
N ALA A 21 9.06 1.01 16.89
CA ALA A 21 8.09 2.07 16.60
C ALA A 21 7.81 2.31 15.10
N PRO A 22 8.81 2.36 14.19
CA PRO A 22 8.55 2.54 12.76
C PRO A 22 7.79 1.36 12.14
N CYS A 23 8.08 0.14 12.59
CA CYS A 23 7.40 -1.07 12.11
C CYS A 23 5.91 -1.06 12.48
N LEU A 24 5.61 -0.67 13.73
CA LEU A 24 4.23 -0.53 14.19
C LEU A 24 3.49 0.59 13.44
N TYR A 25 4.16 1.72 13.19
CA TYR A 25 3.59 2.82 12.41
C TYR A 25 3.27 2.39 10.98
N ALA A 26 4.15 1.63 10.33
CA ALA A 26 3.92 1.10 8.99
C ALA A 26 2.74 0.10 8.94
N MET A 27 2.56 -0.73 9.97
CA MET A 27 1.41 -1.66 10.04
C MET A 27 0.08 -0.94 10.28
N LEU A 28 0.09 0.20 10.97
CA LEU A 28 -1.10 1.01 11.24
C LEU A 28 -1.40 2.01 10.12
N ALA A 29 -0.49 2.22 9.19
CA ALA A 29 -0.67 3.13 8.07
C ALA A 29 -1.79 2.61 7.16
N GLY A 30 -2.98 3.19 7.30
CA GLY A 30 -4.11 2.95 6.42
C GLY A 30 -3.91 3.55 5.02
N PRO A 31 -4.88 3.39 4.11
CA PRO A 31 -4.78 3.84 2.72
C PRO A 31 -4.71 5.37 2.53
N GLY A 32 -4.80 6.15 3.62
CA GLY A 32 -4.77 7.60 3.63
C GLY A 32 -6.15 8.23 3.90
N GLN A 33 -6.31 9.48 3.49
CA GLN A 33 -7.55 10.24 3.64
C GLN A 33 -8.56 9.80 2.58
N LEU A 34 -9.81 9.52 2.96
CA LEU A 34 -10.89 9.27 2.00
C LEU A 34 -11.20 10.56 1.24
N VAL A 35 -11.03 10.55 -0.08
CA VAL A 35 -11.27 11.71 -0.96
C VAL A 35 -12.49 11.53 -1.87
N HIS A 36 -12.90 10.29 -2.15
CA HIS A 36 -14.13 9.99 -2.88
C HIS A 36 -14.81 8.75 -2.34
N ARG A 37 -16.14 8.78 -2.32
CA ARG A 37 -16.97 7.61 -2.00
C ARG A 37 -18.20 7.60 -2.88
N GLU A 38 -18.47 6.46 -3.48
CA GLU A 38 -19.62 6.28 -4.36
C GLU A 38 -20.25 4.91 -4.14
N ALA A 39 -21.58 4.83 -4.22
CA ALA A 39 -22.29 3.56 -4.21
C ALA A 39 -22.79 3.27 -5.63
N SER A 40 -22.20 2.27 -6.28
CA SER A 40 -22.70 1.77 -7.56
C SER A 40 -23.74 0.66 -7.36
N LEU A 41 -24.35 0.21 -8.46
CA LEU A 41 -25.23 -0.96 -8.47
C LEU A 41 -24.53 -2.24 -7.99
N TYR A 42 -23.21 -2.35 -8.22
CA TYR A 42 -22.45 -3.58 -8.02
C TYR A 42 -21.57 -3.57 -6.76
N SER A 43 -20.97 -2.42 -6.42
CA SER A 43 -20.12 -2.27 -5.24
C SER A 43 -20.05 -0.82 -4.75
N SER A 44 -19.64 -0.59 -3.51
CA SER A 44 -19.21 0.75 -3.10
C SER A 44 -17.75 0.97 -3.47
N ILE A 45 -17.48 2.13 -4.02
CA ILE A 45 -16.21 2.60 -4.50
C ILE A 45 -15.65 3.59 -3.47
N PHE A 46 -14.40 3.40 -3.10
CA PHE A 46 -13.68 4.30 -2.20
C PHE A 46 -12.36 4.68 -2.85
N VAL A 47 -12.05 5.98 -2.84
CA VAL A 47 -10.74 6.50 -3.26
C VAL A 47 -10.10 7.19 -2.08
N TYR A 48 -8.91 6.74 -1.71
CA TYR A 48 -8.10 7.31 -0.64
C TYR A 48 -6.87 8.01 -1.22
N ARG A 49 -6.40 9.06 -0.55
CA ARG A 49 -5.19 9.80 -0.91
C ARG A 49 -4.19 9.76 0.24
N ASN A 50 -2.95 9.39 -0.07
CA ASN A 50 -1.80 9.51 0.82
C ASN A 50 -0.64 10.16 0.05
N GLY A 51 -0.44 11.46 0.26
CA GLY A 51 0.53 12.24 -0.53
C GLY A 51 0.16 12.27 -2.03
N SER A 52 1.08 11.81 -2.87
CA SER A 52 0.89 11.63 -4.31
C SER A 52 0.13 10.35 -4.67
N VAL A 53 -0.02 9.40 -3.74
CA VAL A 53 -0.63 8.10 -4.02
C VAL A 53 -2.14 8.14 -3.86
N MET A 54 -2.87 7.74 -4.90
CA MET A 54 -4.30 7.47 -4.88
C MET A 54 -4.55 5.97 -4.83
N THR A 55 -5.43 5.53 -3.94
CA THR A 55 -5.76 4.11 -3.72
C THR A 55 -7.24 3.87 -3.94
N LEU A 56 -7.58 2.96 -4.86
CA LEU A 56 -8.93 2.51 -5.16
C LEU A 56 -9.26 1.23 -4.38
N GLN A 57 -10.44 1.20 -3.78
CA GLN A 57 -11.00 0.01 -3.15
C GLN A 57 -12.46 -0.17 -3.54
N PHE A 58 -12.85 -1.43 -3.78
CA PHE A 58 -14.25 -1.84 -3.96
C PHE A 58 -14.69 -2.69 -2.79
N GLY A 59 -15.87 -2.42 -2.23
CA GLY A 59 -16.43 -3.26 -1.18
C GLY A 59 -17.42 -2.52 -0.30
N ARG A 60 -17.62 -3.04 0.92
CA ARG A 60 -18.51 -2.44 1.92
C ARG A 60 -17.80 -2.00 3.19
N ARG A 61 -16.49 -2.28 3.30
CA ARG A 61 -15.70 -2.08 4.53
C ARG A 61 -14.37 -1.40 4.21
N PRO A 62 -13.81 -0.61 5.14
CA PRO A 62 -12.47 0.01 5.00
C PRO A 62 -11.31 -1.00 4.88
N THR A 63 -11.57 -2.28 5.17
CA THR A 63 -10.59 -3.39 5.03
C THR A 63 -10.73 -4.11 3.68
N ALA A 64 -11.36 -3.47 2.70
CA ALA A 64 -11.47 -4.03 1.36
C ALA A 64 -10.08 -4.17 0.72
N PRO A 65 -9.83 -5.23 -0.07
CA PRO A 65 -8.60 -5.35 -0.83
C PRO A 65 -8.39 -4.13 -1.73
N ILE A 66 -7.14 -3.70 -1.82
CA ILE A 66 -6.72 -2.67 -2.77
C ILE A 66 -6.98 -3.19 -4.18
N GLN A 67 -7.74 -2.42 -4.95
CA GLN A 67 -8.06 -2.74 -6.34
C GLN A 67 -7.03 -2.14 -7.27
N SER A 68 -6.65 -0.88 -7.06
CA SER A 68 -5.58 -0.23 -7.81
C SER A 68 -4.91 0.87 -6.99
N GLN A 69 -3.67 1.21 -7.35
CA GLN A 69 -2.96 2.37 -6.84
C GLN A 69 -2.25 3.09 -7.98
N VAL A 70 -2.22 4.43 -7.90
CA VAL A 70 -1.47 5.28 -8.82
C VAL A 70 -0.70 6.34 -8.04
N ASP A 71 0.57 6.50 -8.37
CA ASP A 71 1.38 7.62 -7.90
C ASP A 71 1.17 8.78 -8.89
N LEU A 72 0.59 9.89 -8.44
CA LEU A 72 0.30 11.03 -9.32
C LEU A 72 1.57 11.72 -9.82
N ASP A 73 2.70 11.55 -9.13
CA ASP A 73 3.99 12.11 -9.56
C ASP A 73 4.67 11.19 -10.60
N GLU A 74 4.42 9.88 -10.56
CA GLU A 74 4.91 8.87 -11.50
C GLU A 74 3.78 7.95 -12.03
N PRO A 75 2.83 8.46 -12.83
CA PRO A 75 1.61 7.72 -13.18
C PRO A 75 1.86 6.48 -14.04
N ALA A 76 3.01 6.39 -14.71
CA ALA A 76 3.41 5.22 -15.50
C ALA A 76 3.95 4.06 -14.63
N ARG A 77 4.21 4.30 -13.35
CA ARG A 77 4.75 3.30 -12.43
C ARG A 77 3.65 2.34 -11.98
N HIS A 78 3.84 1.05 -12.25
CA HIS A 78 3.00 -0.01 -11.69
C HIS A 78 3.30 -0.21 -10.20
N MET A 79 2.38 0.23 -9.34
CA MET A 79 2.54 0.15 -7.88
C MET A 79 2.18 -1.22 -7.29
N LEU A 80 1.36 -2.02 -7.99
CA LEU A 80 0.90 -3.32 -7.51
C LEU A 80 1.59 -4.44 -8.30
N GLU A 81 2.13 -5.44 -7.60
CA GLU A 81 2.87 -6.53 -8.24
C GLU A 81 2.05 -7.29 -9.29
N TYR A 82 0.76 -7.53 -9.02
CA TYR A 82 -0.10 -8.21 -9.98
C TYR A 82 -0.18 -7.44 -11.32
N THR A 83 -0.18 -6.10 -11.29
CA THR A 83 -0.25 -5.30 -12.52
C THR A 83 1.01 -5.45 -13.36
N LYS A 84 2.20 -5.51 -12.74
CA LYS A 84 3.45 -5.81 -13.43
C LYS A 84 3.39 -7.19 -14.10
N LEU A 85 2.92 -8.19 -13.35
CA LEU A 85 2.80 -9.57 -13.84
C LEU A 85 1.79 -9.70 -14.99
N THR A 86 0.70 -8.93 -14.99
CA THR A 86 -0.25 -8.90 -16.12
C THR A 86 0.43 -8.50 -17.43
N PHE A 87 1.43 -7.61 -17.37
CA PHE A 87 2.19 -7.20 -18.57
C PHE A 87 3.31 -8.17 -18.97
N CYS A 88 3.67 -9.17 -18.15
CA CYS A 88 4.71 -10.13 -18.49
C CYS A 88 4.41 -10.92 -19.79
N GLY A 89 3.14 -11.05 -20.18
CA GLY A 89 2.77 -11.64 -21.47
C GLY A 89 3.35 -10.88 -22.67
N LEU A 90 3.57 -9.57 -22.55
CA LEU A 90 4.18 -8.75 -23.59
C LEU A 90 5.67 -9.03 -23.80
N LEU A 91 6.35 -9.65 -22.82
CA LEU A 91 7.76 -10.05 -22.98
C LEU A 91 7.95 -11.09 -24.08
N TYR A 92 6.89 -11.83 -24.44
CA TYR A 92 6.89 -12.85 -25.48
C TYR A 92 6.41 -12.33 -26.85
N GLN A 93 5.93 -11.09 -26.92
CA GLN A 93 5.46 -10.46 -28.15
C GLN A 93 6.21 -9.14 -28.35
N PRO A 94 7.28 -9.09 -29.17
CA PRO A 94 8.12 -7.91 -29.32
C PRO A 94 7.41 -6.70 -29.93
N GLU A 95 6.36 -6.91 -30.73
CA GLU A 95 5.58 -5.83 -31.35
C GLU A 95 4.06 -6.09 -31.20
N PRO A 96 3.50 -5.92 -30.00
CA PRO A 96 2.08 -6.18 -29.77
C PRO A 96 1.24 -5.10 -30.47
N ARG A 97 0.50 -5.48 -31.51
CA ARG A 97 -0.37 -4.55 -32.29
C ARG A 97 -1.80 -4.45 -31.77
N ARG A 98 -2.25 -5.42 -30.97
CA ARG A 98 -3.62 -5.51 -30.43
C ARG A 98 -3.57 -6.13 -29.04
N ALA A 99 -4.40 -5.62 -28.14
CA ALA A 99 -4.60 -6.17 -26.81
C ALA A 99 -6.10 -6.14 -26.46
N LEU A 100 -6.55 -7.12 -25.68
CA LEU A 100 -7.87 -7.15 -25.07
C LEU A 100 -7.68 -7.18 -23.55
N VAL A 101 -8.30 -6.23 -22.85
CA VAL A 101 -8.37 -6.20 -21.39
C VAL A 101 -9.82 -6.45 -21.01
N LEU A 102 -10.05 -7.49 -20.21
CA LEU A 102 -11.36 -7.78 -19.62
C LEU A 102 -11.35 -7.28 -18.19
N GLY A 103 -12.28 -6.38 -17.88
CA GLY A 103 -12.48 -5.79 -16.55
C GLY A 103 -13.34 -6.67 -15.65
#